data_AF-A0A914M5F0-F1
#
_entry.id   AF-A0A914M5F0-F1
#
_cell.length_a   1.000
_cell.length_b   1.000
_cell.length_c   1.000
_cell.angle_alpha   90.00
_cell.angle_beta   90.00
_cell.angle_gamma   90.00
#
_symmetry.space_group_name_H-M   'P 1'
#
loop_
_entity.id
_entity.type
_entity.pdbx_description
1 polymer ?
#
loop_
_entity_poly.entity_id
_entity_poly.type
_entity_poly.pdbx_seq_one_letter_code
_entity_poly.pdbx_strand_id
1 'polypeptide(L)'
;MELSEEVFRPRLIDTTEYVKARLDQIAELLEVVSSNAGGDESTSAPRTLFQRLPRHMRRRAMSHNVKRLPRLFRPISVNLNKKKKKKMPSRIWRRRASRLIRVCF
;
A
#
# COMPACT_ATOMS: atom_id res chain seq x y z
N MET A 1 15.62 40.44 -23.80
CA MET A 1 15.32 39.80 -25.09
C MET A 1 15.62 38.33 -24.89
N GLU A 2 14.66 37.60 -24.30
CA GLU A 2 14.81 36.16 -24.07
C GLU A 2 14.61 35.45 -25.40
N LEU A 3 15.67 34.84 -25.90
CA LEU A 3 15.63 33.97 -27.06
C LEU A 3 14.84 32.72 -26.64
N SER A 4 13.67 32.53 -27.24
CA SER A 4 12.94 31.27 -27.17
C SER A 4 13.83 30.18 -27.76
N GLU A 5 14.50 29.41 -26.90
CA GLU A 5 15.22 28.22 -27.34
C GLU A 5 14.20 27.26 -27.95
N GLU A 6 14.29 27.06 -29.27
CA GLU A 6 13.54 26.00 -29.91
C GLU A 6 13.98 24.67 -29.31
N VAL A 7 13.07 24.06 -28.54
CA VAL A 7 13.32 22.75 -27.93
C VAL A 7 13.38 21.73 -29.05
N PHE A 8 14.61 21.36 -29.44
CA PHE A 8 14.88 20.28 -30.37
C PHE A 8 14.25 18.98 -29.87
N ARG A 9 13.20 18.51 -30.57
CA ARG A 9 12.48 17.27 -30.27
C ARG A 9 12.80 16.23 -31.34
N PRO A 10 13.82 15.41 -31.15
CA PRO A 10 14.16 14.38 -32.12
C PRO A 10 13.03 13.35 -32.22
N ARG A 11 12.80 12.82 -33.44
CA ARG A 11 11.76 11.79 -33.68
C ARG A 11 12.12 10.44 -33.07
N LEU A 12 13.41 10.19 -32.84
CA LEU A 12 13.95 8.97 -32.25
C LEU A 12 14.95 9.36 -31.15
N ILE A 13 14.88 8.70 -30.00
CA ILE A 13 15.74 8.96 -28.84
C ILE A 13 16.39 7.63 -28.44
N ASP A 14 17.70 7.64 -28.21
CA ASP A 14 18.37 6.52 -27.55
C ASP A 14 17.97 6.51 -26.07
N THR A 15 17.20 5.48 -25.70
CA THR A 15 16.70 5.31 -24.33
C THR A 15 17.84 5.12 -23.34
N THR A 16 18.93 4.49 -23.75
CA THR A 16 20.04 4.17 -22.85
C THR A 16 20.80 5.43 -22.46
N GLU A 17 21.15 6.27 -23.44
CA GLU A 17 21.80 7.55 -23.23
C GLU A 17 20.90 8.52 -22.45
N TYR A 18 19.61 8.59 -22.83
CA TYR A 18 18.64 9.48 -22.19
C TYR A 18 18.45 9.16 -20.70
N VAL A 19 18.40 7.88 -20.34
CA VAL A 19 18.29 7.43 -18.95
C VAL A 19 19.59 7.68 -18.20
N LYS A 20 20.76 7.38 -18.80
CA LYS A 20 22.07 7.65 -18.19
C LYS A 20 22.21 9.12 -17.78
N ALA A 21 21.84 10.04 -18.66
CA ALA A 21 21.88 11.48 -18.39
C ALA A 21 20.95 11.94 -17.25
N ARG A 22 19.97 11.11 -16.84
CA ARG A 22 18.97 11.42 -15.80
C ARG A 22 19.05 10.50 -14.60
N LEU A 23 20.10 9.69 -14.47
CA LEU A 23 20.25 8.76 -13.35
C LEU A 23 20.20 9.48 -12.01
N ASP A 24 20.82 10.65 -11.90
CA ASP A 24 20.82 11.44 -10.67
C ASP A 24 19.42 11.94 -10.31
N GLN A 25 18.64 12.39 -11.31
CA GLN A 25 17.26 12.82 -11.12
C GLN A 25 16.35 11.65 -10.72
N ILE A 26 16.58 10.47 -11.31
CA ILE A 26 15.85 9.25 -10.96
C ILE A 26 16.22 8.81 -9.53
N ALA A 27 17.50 8.87 -9.17
CA ALA A 27 17.97 8.54 -7.83
C ALA A 27 17.37 9.49 -6.78
N GLU A 28 17.41 10.81 -7.02
CA GLU A 28 16.76 11.81 -6.19
C GLU A 28 15.26 11.53 -6.04
N LEU A 29 14.56 11.24 -7.14
CA LEU A 29 13.13 10.92 -7.09
C LEU A 29 12.86 9.66 -6.26
N LEU A 30 13.71 8.64 -6.36
CA LEU A 30 13.58 7.42 -5.57
C LEU A 30 13.80 7.69 -4.08
N GLU A 31 14.75 8.54 -3.71
CA GLU A 31 14.98 8.99 -2.33
C GLU A 31 13.81 9.82 -1.79
N VAL A 32 13.24 10.71 -2.60
CA VAL A 32 12.07 11.51 -2.22
C VAL A 32 10.84 10.63 -2.06
N VAL A 33 10.63 9.65 -2.94
CA VAL A 33 9.48 8.74 -2.86
C VAL A 33 9.62 7.75 -1.70
N SER A 34 10.84 7.32 -1.38
CA SER A 34 11.10 6.46 -0.22
C SER A 34 10.86 7.20 1.10
N SER A 35 11.23 8.49 1.17
CA SER A 35 11.07 9.32 2.36
C SER A 35 9.67 9.92 2.54
N ASN A 36 9.01 10.40 1.47
CA ASN A 36 7.67 11.02 1.52
C ASN A 36 6.51 10.02 1.61
N ALA A 37 6.75 8.71 1.52
CA ALA A 37 5.76 7.71 1.89
C ALA A 37 5.53 7.75 3.42
N GLY A 38 4.83 8.78 3.89
CA GLY A 38 4.69 9.27 5.28
C GLY A 38 4.56 8.23 6.38
N GLY A 39 5.68 7.65 6.75
CA GLY A 39 5.82 6.71 7.84
C GLY A 39 7.12 6.00 7.66
N ASP A 40 8.16 6.53 8.32
CA ASP A 40 9.33 5.82 8.84
C ASP A 40 9.30 4.36 8.38
N GLU A 41 9.96 4.02 7.27
CA GLU A 41 10.50 2.69 6.89
C GLU A 41 10.89 2.61 5.39
N SER A 42 12.14 2.23 5.17
CA SER A 42 12.79 1.88 3.90
C SER A 42 11.90 1.16 2.87
N THR A 43 12.06 1.58 1.61
CA THR A 43 11.52 1.01 0.36
C THR A 43 11.94 -0.43 0.06
N SER A 44 12.74 -1.09 0.93
CA SER A 44 13.24 -2.45 0.68
C SER A 44 12.22 -3.59 0.81
N ALA A 45 10.97 -3.33 1.23
CA ALA A 45 9.94 -4.39 1.31
C ALA A 45 8.65 -4.01 0.60
N PRO A 46 8.06 -4.90 -0.24
CA PRO A 46 6.76 -4.67 -0.83
C PRO A 46 5.68 -4.68 0.27
N ARG A 47 5.38 -3.50 0.82
CA ARG A 47 4.36 -3.35 1.85
C ARG A 47 2.99 -3.49 1.21
N THR A 48 2.29 -4.56 1.58
CA THR A 48 0.85 -4.71 1.28
C THR A 48 0.09 -3.45 1.72
N LEU A 49 -1.05 -3.16 1.09
CA LEU A 49 -1.87 -1.98 1.43
C LEU A 49 -2.17 -1.87 2.94
N PHE A 50 -2.26 -2.99 3.66
CA PHE A 50 -2.47 -3.04 5.10
C PHE A 50 -1.26 -2.62 5.94
N GLN A 51 -0.04 -2.74 5.41
CA GLN A 51 1.21 -2.36 6.07
C GLN A 51 1.55 -0.88 5.88
N ARG A 52 0.97 -0.22 4.87
CA ARG A 52 1.10 1.24 4.66
C ARG A 52 0.40 2.09 5.71
N LEU A 53 -0.52 1.52 6.50
CA LEU A 53 -1.18 2.26 7.58
C LEU A 53 -0.25 2.37 8.80
N PRO A 54 -0.28 3.50 9.55
CA PRO A 54 0.40 3.62 10.83
C PRO A 54 0.06 2.48 11.80
N ARG A 55 1.01 2.06 12.64
CA ARG A 55 0.87 0.88 13.53
C ARG A 55 -0.37 0.95 14.42
N HIS A 56 -0.71 2.12 14.94
CA HIS A 56 -1.88 2.34 15.80
C HIS A 56 -3.23 2.23 15.05
N MET A 57 -3.24 2.41 13.71
CA MET A 57 -4.45 2.28 12.90
C MET A 57 -4.66 0.86 12.36
N ARG A 58 -3.60 0.05 12.29
CA ARG A 58 -3.64 -1.29 11.68
C ARG A 58 -4.55 -2.22 12.48
N ARG A 59 -5.60 -2.74 11.83
CA ARG A 59 -6.50 -3.74 12.41
C ARG A 59 -6.41 -5.08 11.67
N ARG A 60 -6.26 -6.17 12.41
CA ARG A 60 -6.20 -7.54 11.85
C ARG A 60 -7.45 -7.89 11.01
N ALA A 61 -8.60 -7.35 11.42
CA ALA A 61 -9.89 -7.55 10.75
C ALA A 61 -10.00 -6.87 9.36
N MET A 62 -9.07 -6.01 8.95
CA MET A 62 -9.09 -5.34 7.63
C MET A 62 -9.08 -6.34 6.47
N SER A 63 -8.38 -7.48 6.63
CA SER A 63 -8.34 -8.54 5.60
C SER A 63 -9.63 -9.36 5.46
N HIS A 64 -10.60 -9.14 6.34
CA HIS A 64 -11.91 -9.79 6.32
C HIS A 64 -13.03 -8.80 5.99
N ASN A 65 -12.90 -7.55 6.44
CA ASN A 65 -13.91 -6.52 6.26
C ASN A 65 -13.28 -5.21 5.80
N VAL A 66 -13.55 -4.84 4.55
CA VAL A 66 -13.07 -3.60 3.91
C VAL A 66 -13.50 -2.35 4.66
N LYS A 67 -14.65 -2.36 5.36
CA LYS A 67 -15.14 -1.21 6.13
C LYS A 67 -14.21 -0.83 7.30
N ARG A 68 -13.28 -1.72 7.70
CA ARG A 68 -12.27 -1.46 8.74
C ARG A 68 -11.08 -0.65 8.23
N LEU A 69 -10.97 -0.42 6.93
CA LEU A 69 -10.03 0.53 6.35
C LEU A 69 -10.64 1.94 6.32
N PRO A 70 -9.80 2.99 6.40
CA PRO A 70 -10.19 4.36 6.09
C PRO A 70 -10.85 4.44 4.72
N ARG A 71 -11.82 5.36 4.55
CA ARG A 71 -12.67 5.44 3.35
C ARG A 71 -11.84 5.54 2.06
N LEU A 72 -10.76 6.32 2.09
CA LEU A 72 -9.84 6.53 0.98
C LEU A 72 -9.20 5.23 0.45
N PHE A 73 -8.88 4.28 1.33
CA PHE A 73 -8.19 3.04 0.96
C PHE A 73 -9.12 1.88 0.59
N ARG A 74 -10.44 2.04 0.78
CA ARG A 74 -11.44 1.02 0.46
C ARG A 74 -11.45 0.61 -1.02
N PRO A 75 -11.47 1.52 -2.02
CA PRO A 75 -11.51 1.13 -3.43
C PRO A 75 -10.29 0.28 -3.83
N ILE A 76 -9.10 0.68 -3.39
CA ILE A 76 -7.84 -0.03 -3.69
C ILE A 76 -7.84 -1.43 -3.06
N SER A 77 -8.44 -1.59 -1.88
CA SER A 77 -8.45 -2.86 -1.13
C SER A 77 -9.31 -3.98 -1.74
N VAL A 78 -10.26 -3.65 -2.62
CA VAL A 78 -11.15 -4.64 -3.25
C VAL A 78 -10.34 -5.68 -4.01
N ASN A 79 -9.27 -5.24 -4.69
CA ASN A 79 -8.38 -6.10 -5.47
C ASN A 79 -7.47 -6.99 -4.59
N LEU A 80 -7.24 -6.61 -3.33
CA LEU A 80 -6.42 -7.39 -2.38
C LEU A 80 -7.22 -8.47 -1.65
N ASN A 81 -8.54 -8.35 -1.57
CA ASN A 81 -9.42 -9.30 -0.90
C ASN A 81 -9.76 -10.50 -1.80
N LYS A 82 -8.75 -11.28 -2.20
CA LYS A 82 -8.97 -12.59 -2.81
C LYS A 82 -9.70 -13.50 -1.80
N LYS A 83 -10.67 -14.30 -2.27
CA LYS A 83 -11.51 -15.17 -1.43
C LYS A 83 -10.64 -16.09 -0.57
N LYS A 84 -10.60 -15.87 0.74
CA LYS A 84 -9.93 -16.78 1.68
C LYS A 84 -10.75 -18.05 1.84
N LYS A 85 -10.09 -19.22 1.89
CA LYS A 85 -10.74 -20.50 2.23
C LYS A 85 -11.42 -20.36 3.60
N LYS A 86 -12.69 -20.76 3.70
CA LYS A 86 -13.45 -20.71 4.96
C LYS A 86 -12.74 -21.60 6.00
N LYS A 87 -12.34 -21.00 7.13
CA LYS A 87 -11.83 -21.77 8.28
C LYS A 87 -12.99 -22.49 8.97
N MET A 88 -12.70 -23.61 9.62
CA MET A 88 -13.66 -24.27 10.50
C MET A 88 -14.10 -23.30 11.62
N PRO A 89 -15.41 -23.21 11.95
CA PRO A 89 -15.88 -22.28 12.97
C PRO A 89 -15.15 -22.48 14.29
N SER A 90 -14.69 -21.39 14.92
CA SER A 90 -13.99 -21.44 16.20
C SER A 90 -14.90 -22.04 17.29
N ARG A 91 -14.30 -22.60 18.35
CA ARG A 91 -15.05 -23.22 19.45
C ARG A 91 -16.11 -22.26 20.02
N ILE A 92 -15.78 -20.97 20.15
CA ILE A 92 -16.68 -19.91 20.64
C ILE A 92 -17.92 -19.77 19.74
N TRP A 93 -17.76 -19.84 18.41
CA TRP A 93 -18.87 -19.76 17.46
C TRP A 93 -19.84 -20.95 17.54
N ARG A 94 -19.37 -22.10 18.03
CA ARG A 94 -20.22 -23.28 18.29
C ARG A 94 -20.88 -23.28 19.67
N ARG A 95 -20.51 -22.36 20.57
CA ARG A 95 -21.10 -22.32 21.92
C ARG A 95 -22.51 -21.78 21.85
N ARG A 96 -23.43 -22.40 22.59
CA ARG A 96 -24.78 -21.85 22.83
C ARG A 96 -24.64 -20.54 23.63
N ALA A 97 -25.54 -19.58 23.39
CA ALA A 97 -25.56 -18.28 24.07
C ALA A 97 -25.48 -18.40 25.60
N SER A 98 -26.18 -19.36 26.20
CA SER A 98 -26.13 -19.66 27.65
C SER A 98 -24.74 -20.08 28.16
N ARG A 99 -23.88 -20.63 27.29
CA ARG A 99 -22.52 -21.08 27.61
C ARG A 99 -21.44 -20.03 27.30
N LEU A 100 -21.82 -18.89 26.72
CA LEU A 100 -20.94 -17.74 26.51
C LEU A 100 -20.85 -16.88 27.78
N ILE A 101 -21.98 -16.65 28.47
CA ILE A 101 -22.06 -15.81 29.67
C ILE A 101 -21.28 -16.43 30.85
N ARG A 102 -21.26 -17.77 30.96
CA ARG A 102 -20.69 -18.50 32.09
C ARG A 102 -19.15 -18.61 32.13
N VAL A 103 -18.44 -18.12 31.11
CA VAL A 103 -16.97 -18.28 30.96
C VAL A 103 -16.25 -16.93 31.00
N CYS A 104 -17.01 -15.84 31.14
CA CYS A 104 -16.51 -14.46 31.07
C CYS A 104 -16.46 -13.77 32.46
N PHE A 105 -16.56 -14.51 33.56
CA PHE A 105 -16.25 -14.05 34.92
C PHE A 105 -15.35 -15.07 35.60
#